data_AF-A0A916QQ38-F1
#
_entry.id   AF-A0A916QQ38-F1
#
_cell.length_a   1.000
_cell.length_b   1.000
_cell.length_c   1.000
_cell.angle_alpha   90.00
_cell.angle_beta   90.00
_cell.angle_gamma   90.00
#
_symmetry.space_group_name_H-M   'P 1'
#
loop_
_entity.id
_entity.type
_entity.pdbx_description
1 polymer ?
#
loop_
_entity_poly.entity_id
_entity_poly.type
_entity_poly.pdbx_seq_one_letter_code
_entity_poly.pdbx_strand_id
1 'polypeptide(L)'
;MEGYHVKLGSLVGTPNNKRQKEVDVLLTVDMMNHTIRNNMTNAVLIAGDRDFKPVVESLVSMGMYVKIASDPRSTSSELRYAADDYIPLSFKNYYDWSYLELRNKYPIPKIDRRIDRPNNAHLLKQGKVNGYKAELFQKDSEFILFFEKIKDGYPLRISSDIEDRPEVYYSVKYGKEIEWD
;
A
#
# COMPACT_ATOMS: atom_id res chain seq x y z
N MET A 1 -7.56 23.52 1.80
CA MET A 1 -6.73 22.59 2.60
C MET A 1 -5.99 23.42 3.61
N GLU A 2 -6.38 23.35 4.86
CA GLU A 2 -5.66 24.01 5.95
C GLU A 2 -4.53 23.10 6.44
N GLY A 3 -3.37 23.66 6.78
CA GLY A 3 -2.22 22.89 7.28
C GLY A 3 -1.35 22.20 6.21
N TYR A 4 -1.58 22.46 4.92
CA TYR A 4 -0.77 21.91 3.83
C TYR A 4 -0.28 23.01 2.89
N HIS A 5 0.99 22.93 2.50
CA HIS A 5 1.55 23.76 1.43
C HIS A 5 1.63 22.92 0.16
N VAL A 6 0.86 23.30 -0.86
CA VAL A 6 0.85 22.61 -2.15
C VAL A 6 1.86 23.28 -3.08
N LYS A 7 2.85 22.51 -3.55
CA LYS A 7 3.80 22.93 -4.58
C LYS A 7 3.61 22.10 -5.84
N LEU A 8 3.50 22.77 -6.98
CA LEU A 8 3.31 22.14 -8.27
C LEU A 8 4.63 22.14 -9.04
N GLY A 9 4.96 21.00 -9.64
CA GLY A 9 6.06 20.91 -10.60
C GLY A 9 5.65 21.46 -11.97
N SER A 10 6.59 21.44 -12.92
CA SER A 10 6.35 21.90 -14.28
C SER A 10 5.87 20.77 -15.20
N LEU A 11 4.96 21.11 -16.13
CA LEU A 11 4.51 20.22 -17.19
C LEU A 11 5.35 20.46 -18.45
N VAL A 12 6.06 19.44 -18.90
CA VAL A 12 6.97 19.51 -20.05
C VAL A 12 6.60 18.46 -21.10
N GLY A 13 6.95 18.72 -22.36
CA GLY A 13 6.75 17.79 -23.47
C GLY A 13 5.71 18.25 -24.49
N THR A 14 5.42 17.39 -25.47
CA THR A 14 4.46 17.67 -26.54
C THR A 14 3.02 17.44 -26.05
N PRO A 15 1.99 17.96 -26.75
CA PRO A 15 0.59 17.77 -26.35
C PRO A 15 0.19 16.31 -26.10
N ASN A 16 0.77 15.36 -26.83
CA ASN A 16 0.48 13.92 -26.73
C ASN A 16 1.42 13.15 -25.78
N ASN A 17 2.45 13.80 -25.22
CA ASN A 17 3.41 13.17 -24.32
C ASN A 17 3.90 14.17 -23.28
N LYS A 18 2.96 14.62 -22.45
CA LYS A 18 3.23 15.51 -21.33
C LYS A 18 3.76 14.72 -20.15
N ARG A 19 4.78 15.25 -19.48
CA ARG A 19 5.38 14.67 -18.28
C ARG A 19 5.51 15.75 -17.23
N GLN A 20 5.22 15.39 -15.99
CA GLN A 20 5.52 16.24 -14.85
C GLN A 20 7.00 16.11 -14.49
N LYS A 21 7.64 17.24 -14.18
CA LYS A 21 9.02 17.31 -13.70
C LYS A 21 9.14 18.20 -12.47
N GLU A 22 10.34 18.23 -11.90
CA GLU A 22 10.77 19.12 -10.81
C GLU A 22 10.22 18.82 -9.42
N VAL A 23 9.21 17.95 -9.27
CA VAL A 23 8.62 17.64 -7.96
C VAL A 23 9.66 17.11 -6.97
N ASP A 24 10.51 16.17 -7.38
CA ASP A 24 11.52 15.56 -6.49
C ASP A 24 12.57 16.59 -6.04
N VAL A 25 12.91 17.52 -6.94
CA VAL A 25 13.81 18.63 -6.66
C VAL A 25 13.17 19.62 -5.69
N LEU A 26 11.88 19.96 -5.88
CA LEU A 26 11.15 20.84 -4.98
C LEU A 26 11.08 20.25 -3.56
N LEU A 27 10.78 18.96 -3.44
CA LEU A 27 10.79 18.24 -2.17
C LEU A 27 12.17 18.26 -1.52
N THR A 28 13.21 17.97 -2.30
CA THR A 28 14.61 18.00 -1.84
C THR A 28 14.99 19.37 -1.29
N VAL A 29 14.72 20.43 -2.05
CA VAL A 29 15.02 21.82 -1.66
C VAL A 29 14.27 22.21 -0.38
N ASP A 30 13.00 21.81 -0.25
CA ASP A 30 12.23 22.12 0.95
C ASP A 30 12.76 21.42 2.19
N MET A 31 13.04 20.12 2.11
CA MET A 31 13.60 19.37 3.24
C MET A 31 14.95 19.96 3.68
N MET A 32 15.82 20.32 2.73
CA MET A 32 17.11 20.96 3.02
C MET A 32 16.93 22.31 3.69
N ASN A 33 16.03 23.16 3.16
CA ASN A 33 15.77 24.48 3.72
C ASN A 33 15.24 24.41 5.16
N HIS A 34 14.29 23.50 5.42
CA HIS A 34 13.75 23.32 6.78
C HIS A 34 14.80 22.78 7.75
N THR A 35 15.70 21.92 7.29
CA THR A 35 16.81 21.37 8.09
C THR A 35 17.82 22.45 8.44
N ILE A 36 18.35 23.16 7.43
CA ILE A 36 19.39 24.19 7.63
C ILE A 36 18.87 25.34 8.50
N ARG A 37 17.58 25.67 8.40
CA ARG A 37 16.94 26.71 9.23
C ARG A 37 16.55 26.24 10.63
N ASN A 38 16.76 24.97 10.96
CA ASN A 38 16.32 24.36 12.22
C ASN A 38 14.81 24.54 12.49
N ASN A 39 14.00 24.52 11.42
CA ASN A 39 12.55 24.66 11.50
C ASN A 39 11.84 23.32 11.76
N MET A 40 12.59 22.22 11.77
CA MET A 40 12.09 20.89 12.08
C MET A 40 13.15 20.10 12.84
N THR A 41 12.72 19.08 13.57
CA THR A 41 13.60 18.12 14.26
C THR A 41 13.47 16.71 13.71
N ASN A 42 12.41 16.47 12.93
CA ASN A 42 12.09 15.20 12.29
C ASN A 42 11.54 15.48 10.89
N ALA A 43 11.99 14.71 9.91
CA ALA A 43 11.46 14.72 8.55
C ALA A 43 10.81 13.38 8.23
N VAL A 44 9.60 13.39 7.69
CA VAL A 44 8.95 12.17 7.15
C VAL A 44 8.78 12.36 5.65
N LEU A 45 9.49 11.58 4.86
CA LEU A 45 9.38 11.57 3.41
C LEU A 45 8.48 10.41 2.97
N ILE A 46 7.36 10.73 2.31
CA ILE A 46 6.48 9.74 1.71
C ILE A 46 6.91 9.48 0.27
N ALA A 47 7.92 8.63 0.08
CA ALA A 47 8.44 8.26 -1.24
C ALA A 47 9.19 6.92 -1.18
N GLY A 48 9.19 6.18 -2.29
CA GLY A 48 9.94 4.92 -2.43
C GLY A 48 11.13 4.99 -3.40
N ASP A 49 11.32 6.13 -4.07
CA ASP A 49 12.28 6.28 -5.16
C ASP A 49 13.72 6.42 -4.64
N ARG A 50 14.63 5.61 -5.20
CA ARG A 50 16.06 5.62 -4.89
C ARG A 50 16.68 7.00 -5.12
N ASP A 51 16.13 7.82 -6.00
CA ASP A 51 16.66 9.14 -6.33
C ASP A 51 16.64 10.11 -5.15
N PHE A 52 15.84 9.85 -4.10
CA PHE A 52 15.87 10.63 -2.85
C PHE A 52 17.01 10.25 -1.90
N LYS A 53 17.76 9.17 -2.16
CA LYS A 53 18.84 8.71 -1.29
C LYS A 53 19.85 9.83 -0.95
N PRO A 54 20.37 10.63 -1.92
CA PRO A 54 21.37 11.64 -1.62
C PRO A 54 20.87 12.73 -0.66
N VAL A 55 19.61 13.16 -0.79
CA VAL A 55 19.06 14.15 0.15
C VAL A 55 18.89 13.54 1.54
N VAL A 56 18.39 12.31 1.63
CA VAL A 56 18.22 11.62 2.92
C VAL A 56 19.56 11.49 3.66
N GLU A 57 20.61 11.01 2.99
CA GLU A 57 21.95 10.91 3.59
C GLU A 57 22.48 12.28 4.05
N SER A 58 22.23 13.34 3.26
CA SER A 58 22.61 14.70 3.61
C SER A 58 21.89 15.19 4.87
N LEU A 59 20.57 14.99 4.96
CA LEU A 59 19.78 15.38 6.13
C LEU A 59 20.26 14.66 7.41
N VAL A 60 20.47 13.34 7.32
CA VAL A 60 20.97 12.55 8.45
C VAL A 60 22.35 13.04 8.89
N SER A 61 23.25 13.33 7.94
CA SER A 61 24.58 13.88 8.27
C SER A 61 24.53 15.26 8.95
N MET A 62 23.46 16.04 8.72
CA MET A 62 23.20 17.31 9.38
C MET A 62 22.54 17.17 10.76
N GLY A 63 22.30 15.93 11.21
CA GLY A 63 21.66 15.62 12.49
C GLY A 63 20.13 15.65 12.46
N MET A 64 19.51 15.67 11.27
CA MET A 64 18.05 15.52 11.14
C MET A 64 17.66 14.06 11.32
N TYR A 65 16.61 13.79 12.10
CA TYR A 65 16.02 12.46 12.18
C TYR A 65 15.05 12.23 11.02
N VAL A 66 15.36 11.30 10.12
CA VAL A 66 14.62 11.09 8.87
C VAL A 66 13.89 9.75 8.88
N LYS A 67 12.60 9.77 8.58
CA LYS A 67 11.77 8.57 8.35
C LYS A 67 11.36 8.49 6.89
N ILE A 68 11.44 7.29 6.33
CA ILE A 68 10.83 6.98 5.02
C ILE A 68 9.51 6.27 5.23
N ALA A 69 8.44 6.75 4.59
CA ALA A 69 7.14 6.10 4.58
C ALA A 69 6.75 5.71 3.16
N SER A 70 6.67 4.42 2.85
CA SER A 70 6.38 3.96 1.48
C SER A 70 5.94 2.50 1.42
N ASP A 71 5.39 2.07 0.28
CA ASP A 71 5.01 0.67 0.06
C ASP A 71 6.27 -0.21 -0.05
N PRO A 72 6.42 -1.25 0.79
CA PRO A 72 7.59 -2.14 0.75
C PRO A 72 7.82 -2.81 -0.60
N ARG A 73 6.77 -2.96 -1.43
CA ARG A 73 6.84 -3.58 -2.77
C ARG A 73 7.53 -2.70 -3.80
N SER A 74 7.58 -1.38 -3.58
CA SER A 74 8.11 -0.40 -4.55
C SER A 74 9.26 0.44 -4.00
N THR A 75 9.71 0.18 -2.77
CA THR A 75 10.73 1.00 -2.10
C THR A 75 12.12 0.43 -2.33
N SER A 76 13.06 1.29 -2.75
CA SER A 76 14.48 0.91 -2.81
C SER A 76 15.04 0.59 -1.43
N SER A 77 15.72 -0.55 -1.32
CA SER A 77 16.43 -0.94 -0.09
C SER A 77 17.49 0.09 0.31
N GLU A 78 18.15 0.70 -0.67
CA GLU A 78 19.20 1.68 -0.49
C GLU A 78 18.66 3.00 0.07
N LEU A 79 17.46 3.43 -0.36
CA LEU A 79 16.77 4.56 0.25
C LEU A 79 16.41 4.24 1.71
N ARG A 80 15.86 3.05 1.96
CA ARG A 80 15.47 2.63 3.31
C ARG A 80 16.67 2.60 4.26
N TYR A 81 17.82 2.13 3.82
CA TYR A 81 19.03 2.08 4.64
C TYR A 81 19.71 3.43 4.85
N ALA A 82 19.38 4.43 4.04
CA ALA A 82 19.91 5.78 4.21
C ALA A 82 19.21 6.58 5.34
N ALA A 83 18.00 6.18 5.73
CA ALA A 83 17.20 6.87 6.74
C ALA A 83 17.34 6.24 8.13
N ASP A 84 16.94 6.99 9.17
CA ASP A 84 16.96 6.51 10.56
C ASP A 84 15.85 5.50 10.86
N ASP A 85 14.70 5.64 10.20
CA ASP A 85 13.52 4.80 10.43
C ASP A 85 12.71 4.57 9.15
N TYR A 86 11.91 3.50 9.14
CA TYR A 86 11.09 3.09 8.01
C TYR A 86 9.68 2.73 8.44
N ILE A 87 8.69 3.42 7.87
CA ILE A 87 7.26 3.22 8.09
C ILE A 87 6.68 2.47 6.87
N PRO A 88 6.48 1.15 6.93
CA PRO A 88 5.88 0.42 5.82
C PRO A 88 4.42 0.84 5.63
N LEU A 89 4.08 1.31 4.43
CA LEU A 89 2.70 1.61 4.06
C LEU A 89 2.05 0.39 3.44
N SER A 90 0.92 -0.01 4.01
CA SER A 90 0.10 -1.12 3.54
C SER A 90 -1.16 -0.64 2.83
N PHE A 91 -1.83 -1.54 2.11
CA PHE A 91 -3.16 -1.27 1.55
C PHE A 91 -4.14 -0.69 2.60
N LYS A 92 -4.09 -1.19 3.84
CA LYS A 92 -4.94 -0.69 4.91
C LYS A 92 -4.67 0.79 5.22
N ASN A 93 -3.40 1.23 5.21
CA ASN A 93 -3.07 2.63 5.45
C ASN A 93 -3.65 3.53 4.37
N TYR A 94 -3.46 3.18 3.09
CA TYR A 94 -4.04 3.93 1.97
C TYR A 94 -5.57 3.97 2.02
N TYR A 95 -6.19 2.84 2.38
CA TYR A 95 -7.63 2.77 2.58
C TYR A 95 -8.10 3.68 3.72
N ASP A 96 -7.45 3.61 4.88
CA ASP A 96 -7.81 4.42 6.05
C ASP A 96 -7.65 5.92 5.81
N TRP A 97 -6.70 6.33 4.95
CA TRP A 97 -6.48 7.71 4.54
C TRP A 97 -7.40 8.19 3.41
N SER A 98 -8.16 7.28 2.79
CA SER A 98 -9.14 7.65 1.77
C SER A 98 -10.36 8.35 2.37
N TYR A 99 -11.08 9.07 1.52
CA TYR A 99 -12.29 9.79 1.91
C TYR A 99 -13.38 8.82 2.40
N LEU A 100 -14.22 9.30 3.33
CA LEU A 100 -15.20 8.46 4.03
C LEU A 100 -16.19 7.78 3.07
N GLU A 101 -16.60 8.47 2.01
CA GLU A 101 -17.52 7.96 1.00
C GLU A 101 -16.93 6.76 0.25
N LEU A 102 -15.61 6.75 -0.01
CA LEU A 102 -14.92 5.60 -0.61
C LEU A 102 -15.00 4.41 0.33
N ARG A 103 -14.68 4.62 1.61
CA ARG A 103 -14.68 3.56 2.62
C ARG A 103 -16.07 2.99 2.85
N ASN A 104 -17.09 3.84 2.88
CA ASN A 104 -18.49 3.42 3.01
C ASN A 104 -18.97 2.64 1.78
N LYS A 105 -18.59 3.08 0.57
CA LYS A 105 -18.96 2.39 -0.67
C LYS A 105 -18.22 1.06 -0.84
N TYR A 106 -17.01 0.96 -0.31
CA TYR A 106 -16.12 -0.18 -0.49
C TYR A 106 -15.53 -0.63 0.85
N PRO A 107 -16.33 -1.24 1.74
CA PRO A 107 -15.84 -1.72 3.03
C PRO A 107 -14.75 -2.79 2.87
N ILE A 108 -13.76 -2.79 3.76
CA ILE A 108 -12.79 -3.89 3.83
C ILE A 108 -13.54 -5.16 4.28
N PRO A 109 -13.35 -6.29 3.58
CA PRO A 109 -13.95 -7.56 3.98
C PRO A 109 -13.43 -8.03 5.35
N LYS A 110 -14.23 -8.87 6.03
CA LYS A 110 -13.82 -9.52 7.27
C LYS A 110 -12.74 -10.55 6.98
N ILE A 111 -11.70 -10.58 7.81
CA ILE A 111 -10.57 -11.48 7.66
C ILE A 111 -10.41 -12.27 8.94
N ASP A 112 -10.33 -13.59 8.81
CA ASP A 112 -10.02 -14.48 9.93
C ASP A 112 -9.11 -15.63 9.48
N ARG A 113 -8.62 -16.40 10.47
CA ARG A 113 -7.67 -17.51 10.28
C ARG A 113 -8.27 -18.85 10.67
N ARG A 114 -9.58 -19.00 10.48
CA ARG A 114 -10.26 -20.27 10.73
C ARG A 114 -9.78 -21.34 9.76
N ILE A 115 -9.56 -22.54 10.29
CA ILE A 115 -9.16 -23.71 9.51
C ILE A 115 -10.39 -24.42 8.95
N ASP A 116 -11.54 -24.30 9.62
CA ASP A 116 -12.77 -24.92 9.18
C ASP A 116 -13.23 -24.34 7.84
N ARG A 117 -13.24 -25.22 6.84
CA ARG A 117 -13.89 -24.97 5.55
C ARG A 117 -15.34 -24.54 5.80
N PRO A 118 -15.88 -23.53 5.10
CA PRO A 118 -17.22 -23.03 5.35
C PRO A 118 -18.29 -24.14 5.30
N ASN A 119 -18.86 -24.48 6.46
CA ASN A 119 -19.95 -25.46 6.56
C ASN A 119 -21.28 -24.86 6.08
N ASN A 120 -22.10 -25.70 5.42
CA ASN A 120 -23.39 -25.32 4.83
C ASN A 120 -23.28 -24.13 3.87
N ALA A 121 -22.23 -24.11 3.04
CA ALA A 121 -21.99 -23.08 2.05
C ALA A 121 -21.93 -23.70 0.63
N HIS A 122 -22.44 -23.00 -0.36
CA HIS A 122 -22.40 -23.40 -1.76
C HIS A 122 -21.05 -23.00 -2.38
N LEU A 123 -20.31 -23.95 -2.95
CA LEU A 123 -19.06 -23.66 -3.65
C LEU A 123 -19.39 -23.01 -5.01
N LEU A 124 -18.95 -21.76 -5.21
CA LEU A 124 -19.15 -21.00 -6.45
C LEU A 124 -17.99 -21.19 -7.43
N LYS A 125 -16.75 -21.07 -6.93
CA LYS A 125 -15.53 -21.17 -7.73
C LYS A 125 -14.44 -21.92 -6.96
N GLN A 126 -13.58 -22.60 -7.70
CA GLN A 126 -12.35 -23.16 -7.18
C GLN A 126 -11.20 -22.78 -8.11
N GLY A 127 -10.03 -22.62 -7.54
CA GLY A 127 -8.86 -22.16 -8.25
C GLY A 127 -7.60 -22.32 -7.43
N LYS A 128 -6.52 -21.67 -7.84
CA LYS A 128 -5.23 -21.75 -7.16
C LYS A 128 -4.50 -20.41 -7.14
N VAL A 129 -3.66 -20.25 -6.12
CA VAL A 129 -2.65 -19.18 -6.04
C VAL A 129 -1.34 -19.79 -5.61
N ASN A 130 -0.29 -19.68 -6.43
CA ASN A 130 1.03 -20.27 -6.15
C ASN A 130 0.95 -21.77 -5.78
N GLY A 131 0.06 -22.52 -6.44
CA GLY A 131 -0.16 -23.95 -6.18
C GLY A 131 -1.02 -24.26 -4.94
N TYR A 132 -1.44 -23.26 -4.16
CA TYR A 132 -2.37 -23.44 -3.04
C TYR A 132 -3.81 -23.31 -3.50
N LYS A 133 -4.69 -24.20 -3.02
CA LYS A 133 -6.11 -24.20 -3.36
C LYS A 133 -6.81 -22.96 -2.82
N ALA A 134 -7.59 -22.32 -3.68
CA ALA A 134 -8.49 -21.21 -3.36
C ALA A 134 -9.92 -21.66 -3.67
N GLU A 135 -10.85 -21.39 -2.77
CA GLU A 135 -12.26 -21.74 -2.95
C GLU A 135 -13.14 -20.54 -2.57
N LEU A 136 -14.06 -20.15 -3.46
CA LEU A 136 -15.05 -19.13 -3.20
C LEU A 136 -16.39 -19.80 -2.91
N PHE A 137 -16.95 -19.53 -1.73
CA PHE A 137 -18.25 -20.02 -1.31
C PHE A 137 -19.27 -18.90 -1.19
N GLN A 138 -20.55 -19.24 -1.30
CA GLN A 138 -21.68 -18.43 -0.89
C GLN A 138 -22.38 -19.09 0.29
N LYS A 139 -22.61 -18.32 1.36
CA LYS A 139 -23.41 -18.74 2.51
C LYS A 139 -24.36 -17.61 2.87
N ASP A 140 -25.66 -17.88 2.77
CA ASP A 140 -26.69 -16.85 2.91
C ASP A 140 -26.40 -15.67 1.95
N SER A 141 -26.18 -14.46 2.48
CA SER A 141 -25.78 -13.28 1.72
C SER A 141 -24.27 -12.99 1.74
N GLU A 142 -23.45 -13.87 2.32
CA GLU A 142 -22.01 -13.68 2.47
C GLU A 142 -21.22 -14.53 1.45
N PHE A 143 -20.25 -13.92 0.81
CA PHE A 143 -19.27 -14.54 -0.06
C PHE A 143 -17.97 -14.73 0.70
N ILE A 144 -17.43 -15.93 0.66
CA ILE A 144 -16.33 -16.37 1.50
C ILE A 144 -15.24 -16.96 0.61
N LEU A 145 -14.12 -16.24 0.48
CA LEU A 145 -12.90 -16.77 -0.09
C LEU A 145 -12.10 -17.49 0.99
N PHE A 146 -11.80 -18.77 0.76
CA PHE A 146 -11.14 -19.64 1.71
C PHE A 146 -9.87 -20.26 1.11
N PHE A 147 -8.81 -20.24 1.91
CA PHE A 147 -7.56 -20.95 1.67
C PHE A 147 -7.28 -21.85 2.88
N GLU A 148 -7.26 -23.16 2.68
CA GLU A 148 -6.89 -24.12 3.72
C GLU A 148 -5.42 -23.95 4.14
N LYS A 149 -4.57 -23.57 3.19
CA LYS A 149 -3.16 -23.28 3.40
C LYS A 149 -2.70 -22.23 2.40
N ILE A 150 -1.91 -21.26 2.85
CA ILE A 150 -1.11 -20.38 1.99
C ILE A 150 0.39 -20.57 2.27
N LYS A 151 1.25 -19.91 1.49
CA LYS A 151 2.72 -20.00 1.60
C LYS A 151 3.26 -19.80 3.02
N ASP A 152 2.63 -18.92 3.80
CA ASP A 152 3.02 -18.62 5.19
C ASP A 152 2.48 -19.63 6.23
N GLY A 153 1.81 -20.69 5.78
CA GLY A 153 1.41 -21.84 6.60
C GLY A 153 0.09 -21.69 7.37
N TYR A 154 -0.52 -20.50 7.39
CA TYR A 154 -1.80 -20.26 8.07
C TYR A 154 -2.97 -20.33 7.09
N PRO A 155 -4.14 -20.84 7.50
CA PRO A 155 -5.35 -20.70 6.70
C PRO A 155 -5.80 -19.23 6.66
N LEU A 156 -6.51 -18.87 5.60
CA LEU A 156 -7.00 -17.52 5.37
C LEU A 156 -8.45 -17.59 4.91
N ARG A 157 -9.31 -16.85 5.61
CA ARG A 157 -10.69 -16.62 5.20
C ARG A 157 -10.91 -15.12 5.02
N ILE A 158 -11.49 -14.75 3.88
CA ILE A 158 -11.89 -13.38 3.57
C ILE A 158 -13.38 -13.42 3.22
N SER A 159 -14.20 -12.59 3.86
CA SER A 159 -15.65 -12.61 3.68
C SER A 159 -16.27 -11.23 3.53
N SER A 160 -17.27 -11.12 2.66
CA SER A 160 -18.01 -9.89 2.36
C SER A 160 -19.42 -10.22 1.93
N ASP A 161 -20.33 -9.27 2.09
CA ASP A 161 -21.67 -9.26 1.48
C ASP A 161 -21.68 -8.88 -0.02
N ILE A 162 -20.51 -8.64 -0.61
CA ILE A 162 -20.32 -8.30 -2.02
C ILE A 162 -19.47 -9.40 -2.68
N GLU A 163 -19.92 -9.95 -3.79
CA GLU A 163 -19.37 -11.15 -4.42
C GLU A 163 -17.88 -11.07 -4.76
N ASP A 164 -17.47 -9.99 -5.44
CA ASP A 164 -16.11 -9.82 -5.93
C ASP A 164 -15.13 -9.33 -4.84
N ARG A 165 -15.64 -8.84 -3.70
CA ARG A 165 -14.82 -8.16 -2.69
C ARG A 165 -13.76 -9.04 -2.05
N PRO A 166 -14.03 -10.29 -1.65
CA PRO A 166 -13.01 -11.15 -1.09
C PRO A 166 -11.82 -11.37 -2.03
N GLU A 167 -12.11 -11.58 -3.32
CA GLU A 167 -11.10 -11.80 -4.37
C GLU A 167 -10.30 -10.52 -4.65
N VAL A 168 -10.98 -9.39 -4.91
CA VAL A 168 -10.32 -8.10 -5.16
C VAL A 168 -9.43 -7.71 -3.99
N TYR A 169 -9.91 -7.88 -2.75
CA TYR A 169 -9.11 -7.60 -1.56
C TYR A 169 -7.87 -8.47 -1.49
N TYR A 170 -7.99 -9.78 -1.77
CA TYR A 170 -6.85 -10.69 -1.79
C TYR A 170 -5.80 -10.21 -2.80
N SER A 171 -6.21 -9.92 -4.04
CA SER A 171 -5.32 -9.48 -5.11
C SER A 171 -4.59 -8.18 -4.76
N VAL A 172 -5.30 -7.18 -4.24
CA VAL A 172 -4.70 -5.89 -3.89
C VAL A 172 -3.74 -6.01 -2.70
N LYS A 173 -4.12 -6.76 -1.67
CA LYS A 173 -3.32 -6.90 -0.45
C LYS A 173 -2.07 -7.75 -0.66
N TYR A 174 -2.22 -8.89 -1.33
CA TYR A 174 -1.14 -9.86 -1.47
C TYR A 174 -0.39 -9.75 -2.81
N GLY A 175 -0.89 -8.94 -3.75
CA GLY A 175 -0.27 -8.72 -5.06
C GLY A 175 -0.26 -9.98 -5.93
N LYS A 176 -1.29 -10.81 -5.81
CA LYS A 176 -1.42 -12.11 -6.50
C LYS A 176 -2.85 -12.33 -6.95
N GLU A 177 -3.01 -12.69 -8.22
CA GLU A 177 -4.30 -13.07 -8.78
C GLU A 177 -4.60 -14.54 -8.50
N ILE A 178 -5.90 -14.86 -8.46
CA ILE A 178 -6.40 -16.23 -8.31
C ILE A 178 -6.67 -16.77 -9.70
N GLU A 179 -6.05 -17.90 -10.02
CA GLU A 179 -6.32 -18.65 -11.24
C GLU A 179 -7.52 -19.55 -10.99
N TRP A 180 -8.70 -19.15 -11.47
CA TRP A 180 -9.92 -19.94 -11.37
C TRP A 180 -9.96 -21.05 -12.43
N ASP A 181 -10.45 -22.24 -12.04
CA ASP A 181 -10.64 -23.41 -12.91
C ASP A 181 -11.91 -23.32 -13.77
#